data_AF-A0A846MC86-F1
#
_entry.id   AF-A0A846MC86-F1
#
_cell.length_a   1.000
_cell.length_b   1.000
_cell.length_c   1.000
_cell.angle_alpha   90.00
_cell.angle_beta   90.00
_cell.angle_gamma   90.00
#
_symmetry.space_group_name_H-M   'P 1'
#
loop_
_entity.id
_entity.type
_entity.pdbx_description
1 polymer ?
#
loop_
_entity_poly.entity_id
_entity_poly.type
_entity_poly.pdbx_seq_one_letter_code
_entity_poly.pdbx_strand_id
1 'polypeptide(L)' 'MKRIESLLWKLVIIQFIFLIIAQWLILYTPLPPYLGKVYEYEGVSKQEKTKTIETIVDR' A
#
# COMPACT_ATOMS: atom_id res chain seq x y z
N MET A 1 -38.18 0.26 -14.24
CA MET A 1 -37.42 1.43 -13.76
C MET A 1 -37.11 1.35 -12.26
N LYS A 2 -38.10 1.22 -11.37
CA LYS A 2 -37.88 1.12 -9.90
C LYS A 2 -36.95 -0.03 -9.44
N ARG A 3 -36.97 -1.18 -10.13
CA ARG A 3 -36.08 -2.32 -9.83
C ARG A 3 -34.62 -2.06 -10.19
N ILE A 4 -34.38 -1.37 -11.31
CA ILE A 4 -33.04 -1.03 -11.79
C ILE A 4 -32.42 0.02 -10.87
N GLU A 5 -33.21 1.02 -10.46
CA GLU A 5 -32.78 2.06 -9.53
C GLU A 5 -32.33 1.49 -8.18
N SER A 6 -33.11 0.55 -7.60
CA SER A 6 -32.73 -0.13 -6.36
C SER A 6 -31.47 -0.98 -6.52
N LEU A 7 -31.28 -1.64 -7.67
CA LEU A 7 -30.07 -2.40 -7.98
C LEU A 7 -28.85 -1.47 -8.02
N LEU A 8 -28.96 -0.34 -8.71
CA LEU A 8 -27.88 0.64 -8.88
C LEU A 8 -27.44 1.21 -7.54
N TRP A 9 -28.40 1.55 -6.67
CA TRP A 9 -28.12 2.02 -5.32
C TRP A 9 -27.37 0.99 -4.46
N LYS A 10 -27.76 -0.28 -4.54
CA LYS A 10 -27.06 -1.36 -3.83
C LYS A 10 -25.62 -1.50 -4.33
N LEU A 11 -25.41 -1.44 -5.63
CA LEU A 11 -24.07 -1.52 -6.24
C LEU A 11 -23.18 -0.35 -5.82
N VAL A 12 -23.72 0.88 -5.79
CA VAL A 12 -22.98 2.07 -5.34
C VAL A 12 -22.55 1.92 -3.88
N ILE A 13 -23.44 1.45 -3.00
CA ILE A 13 -23.12 1.26 -1.58
C ILE A 13 -22.05 0.18 -1.41
N ILE A 14 -22.16 -0.95 -2.13
CA ILE A 14 -21.17 -2.02 -2.09
C ILE A 14 -19.80 -1.50 -2.57
N GLN A 15 -19.77 -0.80 -3.70
CA GLN A 15 -18.55 -0.21 -4.24
C GLN A 15 -17.92 0.79 -3.27
N PHE A 16 -18.74 1.61 -2.61
CA PHE A 16 -18.29 2.59 -1.63
C PHE A 16 -17.61 1.91 -0.42
N ILE A 17 -18.16 0.81 0.08
CA ILE A 17 -17.55 0.02 1.17
C ILE A 17 -16.19 -0.53 0.73
N PHE A 18 -16.11 -1.11 -0.48
CA PHE A 18 -14.84 -1.61 -1.00
C PHE A 18 -13.79 -0.51 -1.16
N LEU A 19 -14.19 0.69 -1.59
CA LEU A 19 -13.29 1.84 -1.70
C LEU A 19 -12.75 2.27 -0.33
N ILE A 20 -13.58 2.30 0.71
CA ILE A 20 -13.13 2.61 2.08
C ILE A 20 -12.11 1.57 2.55
N ILE A 21 -12.38 0.28 2.34
CA ILE A 21 -11.48 -0.80 2.74
C ILE A 21 -10.15 -0.71 1.99
N ALA A 22 -10.18 -0.49 0.67
CA ALA A 22 -8.98 -0.35 -0.14
C ALA A 22 -8.14 0.86 0.31
N GLN A 23 -8.79 2.00 0.58
CA GLN A 23 -8.11 3.19 1.09
C GLN A 23 -7.50 2.94 2.47
N TRP A 24 -8.22 2.25 3.35
CA TRP A 24 -7.74 1.89 4.69
C TRP A 24 -6.50 0.98 4.61
N LEU A 25 -6.56 -0.04 3.75
CA LEU A 25 -5.44 -0.94 3.52
C LEU A 25 -4.23 -0.15 3.02
N ILE A 26 -4.37 0.68 1.99
CA ILE A 26 -3.27 1.49 1.43
C ILE A 26 -2.68 2.46 2.46
N LEU A 27 -3.51 3.07 3.31
CA LEU A 27 -3.06 4.07 4.28
C LEU A 27 -2.22 3.46 5.42
N TYR A 28 -2.59 2.28 5.93
CA TYR A 28 -1.97 1.70 7.11
C TYR A 28 -1.02 0.54 6.82
N THR A 29 -1.03 -0.01 5.61
CA THR A 29 -0.04 -1.01 5.22
C THR A 29 1.11 -0.34 4.47
N PRO A 30 2.38 -0.63 4.83
CA PRO A 30 3.54 -0.15 4.09
C PRO A 30 3.66 -0.93 2.77
N LEU A 31 2.73 -0.67 1.86
CA LEU A 31 2.71 -1.07 0.46
C LEU A 31 3.67 -0.31 -0.48
N PRO A 32 4.17 0.92 -0.17
CA PRO A 32 5.13 1.60 -1.03
C PRO A 32 6.35 0.79 -1.49
N PRO A 33 7.02 -0.05 -0.64
CA PRO A 33 8.16 -0.85 -1.09
C PRO A 33 7.80 -1.95 -2.11
N TYR A 34 6.53 -2.29 -2.28
CA TYR A 34 6.07 -3.33 -3.20
C TYR A 34 5.33 -2.79 -4.44
N LEU A 35 4.83 -1.55 -4.41
CA LEU A 35 4.08 -0.91 -5.51
C LEU A 35 4.87 0.16 -6.27
N GLY A 36 5.91 0.75 -5.66
CA GLY A 36 6.81 1.67 -6.33
C GLY A 36 8.04 0.96 -6.89
N LYS A 37 8.53 1.36 -8.07
CA LYS A 37 9.94 1.12 -8.37
C LYS A 37 10.76 1.84 -7.31
N VAL A 38 11.46 1.08 -6.47
CA VAL A 38 12.47 1.63 -5.58
C VAL A 38 13.57 2.17 -6.49
N TYR A 39 13.51 3.46 -6.81
CA TYR A 39 14.66 4.16 -7.36
C TYR A 39 15.61 4.35 -6.18
N GLU A 40 16.44 3.33 -5.93
CA GLU A 40 17.61 3.50 -5.07
C GLU A 40 18.49 4.54 -5.75
N TYR A 41 18.36 5.79 -5.30
CA TYR A 41 19.21 6.87 -5.76
C TYR A 41 20.53 6.74 -5.01
N GLU A 42 21.46 5.96 -5.57
CA GLU A 42 22.82 5.76 -5.04
C GLU A 42 23.69 7.03 -5.05
N GLY A 43 23.10 8.21 -5.25
CA GLY A 43 23.82 9.47 -5.42
C GLY A 43 23.97 10.33 -4.16
N VAL A 44 23.28 10.04 -3.06
CA VAL A 44 23.50 10.72 -1.77
C VAL A 44 23.23 9.72 -0.65
N SER A 45 24.31 9.20 -0.05
CA SER A 45 24.25 8.47 1.22
C SER A 45 23.73 9.43 2.30
N LYS A 46 22.41 9.48 2.49
CA LYS A 46 21.85 9.92 3.76
C LYS A 46 22.19 8.83 4.76
N GLN A 47 23.20 9.10 5.57
CA GLN A 47 23.54 8.37 6.78
C GLN A 47 22.36 8.42 7.79
N GLU A 48 21.27 7.74 7.50
CA GLU A 48 20.23 7.46 8.48
C GLU A 48 19.98 5.96 8.54
N LYS A 49 20.89 5.30 9.25
CA LYS A 49 20.67 4.07 10.02
C LYS A 49 19.77 3.02 9.34
N THR A 50 20.17 2.54 8.18
CA THR A 50 19.96 1.11 7.91
C THR A 50 20.92 0.39 8.84
N LYS A 51 20.41 -0.25 9.89
CA LYS A 51 21.18 -1.20 10.70
C LYS A 51 21.76 -2.23 9.73
N THR A 52 23.02 -2.05 9.37
CA THR A 52 23.83 -3.06 8.70
C THR A 52 23.72 -4.31 9.56
N ILE A 53 22.98 -5.30 9.06
CA ILE A 53 22.96 -6.62 9.64
C ILE A 53 24.36 -7.17 9.33
N GLU A 54 25.28 -7.05 10.29
CA GLU A 54 26.57 -7.70 10.22
C GLU A 54 26.32 -9.21 10.36
N THR A 55 26.42 -9.95 9.26
CA THR A 55 26.57 -11.41 9.31
C THR A 55 27.98 -11.69 9.80
N ILE A 56 28.15 -11.81 11.12
CA ILE A 56 29.37 -12.36 11.69
C ILE A 56 29.40 -13.85 11.32
N VAL A 57 30.30 -14.21 10.40
CA VAL A 57 30.75 -15.59 10.25
C VAL A 57 31.84 -15.79 11.29
N ASP A 58 31.47 -16.42 12.40
CA ASP A 58 32.40 -16.86 13.45
C ASP A 58 33.23 -18.05 12.91
N ARG A 59 34.55 -18.01 13.12
CA ARG A 59 35.50 -19.05 12.69
C ARG A 59 35.91 -19.92 13.86
#